data_AF-A0A8S3QZS6-F1
#
_entry.id   AF-A0A8S3QZS6-F1
#
_cell.length_a   1.000
_cell.length_b   1.000
_cell.length_c   1.000
_cell.angle_alpha   90.00
_cell.angle_beta   90.00
_cell.angle_gamma   90.00
#
_symmetry.space_group_name_H-M   'P 1'
#
loop_
_entity.id
_entity.type
_entity.pdbx_description
1 polymer ?
#
loop_
_entity_poly.entity_id
_entity_poly.type
_entity_poly.pdbx_seq_one_letter_code
_entity_poly.pdbx_strand_id
1 'polypeptide(L)'
;MENIITGIKDTNLKLTLAFGIGIHHAGLQERDRKVVEELFVNQKIQVLIATSTLAWGVNFPAHLVVVKGTEFYDGKTRRYVDFPITDVLQMMGRAGRPQFDDQGRHNSNFKFDLILDVLQMMGRSRQTSKHFYKRFLYEPFPVESNLLEVLPDHLNAEIVAGTITSKQDAMDYITWTYFFRRLVMNPR
;
A
#
# COMPACT_ATOMS: atom_id res chain seq x y z
N MET A 1 -3.25 2.49 -31.45
CA MET A 1 -2.59 3.09 -30.27
C MET A 1 -2.35 4.59 -30.50
N GLU A 2 -1.92 5.00 -31.70
CA GLU A 2 -1.66 6.41 -32.06
C GLU A 2 -2.81 7.38 -31.75
N ASN A 3 -4.07 7.04 -32.08
CA ASN A 3 -5.24 7.89 -31.77
C ASN A 3 -5.49 8.11 -30.26
N ILE A 4 -5.05 7.19 -29.41
CA ILE A 4 -5.19 7.32 -27.95
C ILE A 4 -4.06 8.18 -27.40
N ILE A 5 -2.83 7.99 -27.94
CA ILE A 5 -1.64 8.73 -27.53
C ILE A 5 -1.76 10.22 -27.86
N THR A 6 -2.39 10.59 -28.99
CA THR A 6 -2.60 12.00 -29.34
C THR A 6 -3.52 12.73 -28.34
N GLY A 7 -4.48 12.01 -27.74
CA GLY A 7 -5.45 12.55 -26.79
C GLY A 7 -4.95 12.74 -25.36
N ILE A 8 -3.78 12.19 -25.02
CA ILE A 8 -3.13 12.38 -23.71
C ILE A 8 -2.63 13.82 -23.60
N LYS A 9 -2.55 14.39 -22.40
CA LYS A 9 -1.98 15.74 -22.22
C LYS A 9 -0.55 15.71 -21.73
N ASP A 10 -0.20 14.76 -20.88
CA ASP A 10 1.15 14.65 -20.34
C ASP A 10 2.15 14.17 -21.41
N THR A 11 3.20 14.97 -21.64
CA THR A 11 4.22 14.70 -22.66
C THR A 11 5.08 13.49 -22.31
N ASN A 12 5.41 13.29 -21.04
CA ASN A 12 6.24 12.17 -20.61
C ASN A 12 5.47 10.85 -20.75
N LEU A 13 4.19 10.87 -20.38
CA LEU A 13 3.31 9.72 -20.54
C LEU A 13 3.12 9.35 -22.02
N LYS A 14 2.98 10.32 -22.93
CA LYS A 14 2.95 10.04 -24.37
C LYS A 14 4.20 9.31 -24.85
N LEU A 15 5.36 9.79 -24.41
CA LEU A 15 6.65 9.19 -24.78
C LEU A 15 6.73 7.75 -24.27
N THR A 16 6.44 7.49 -23.01
CA THR A 16 6.59 6.14 -22.43
C THR A 16 5.54 5.16 -22.96
N LEU A 17 4.32 5.62 -23.21
CA LEU A 17 3.26 4.77 -23.77
C LEU A 17 3.56 4.30 -25.19
N ALA A 18 4.31 5.07 -25.99
CA ALA A 18 4.77 4.61 -27.31
C ALA A 18 5.64 3.35 -27.23
N PHE A 19 6.31 3.13 -26.09
CA PHE A 19 7.09 1.92 -25.80
C PHE A 19 6.32 0.86 -25.00
N GLY A 20 5.00 1.04 -24.78
CA GLY A 20 4.19 0.13 -24.00
C GLY A 20 4.37 0.24 -22.48
N ILE A 21 4.87 1.38 -21.99
CA ILE A 21 5.12 1.67 -20.57
C ILE A 21 4.17 2.79 -20.10
N GLY A 22 3.25 2.46 -19.20
CA GLY A 22 2.37 3.43 -18.55
C GLY A 22 3.01 4.05 -17.31
N ILE A 23 2.64 5.31 -17.01
CA ILE A 23 2.96 5.99 -15.76
C ILE A 23 1.66 6.35 -15.04
N HIS A 24 1.60 6.16 -13.73
CA HIS A 24 0.44 6.52 -12.90
C HIS A 24 0.86 7.21 -11.61
N HIS A 25 0.43 8.45 -11.43
CA HIS A 25 0.63 9.19 -10.19
C HIS A 25 -0.47 10.24 -9.98
N ALA A 26 -0.61 10.73 -8.74
CA ALA A 26 -1.65 11.69 -8.38
C ALA A 26 -1.57 13.02 -9.17
N GLY A 27 -0.38 13.41 -9.65
CA GLY A 27 -0.19 14.59 -10.49
C GLY A 27 -0.72 14.49 -11.93
N LEU A 28 -1.14 13.31 -12.41
CA LEU A 28 -1.73 13.16 -13.75
C LEU A 28 -3.19 13.61 -13.77
N GLN A 29 -3.63 14.14 -14.91
CA GLN A 29 -5.05 14.45 -15.13
C GLN A 29 -5.88 13.16 -15.01
N GLU A 30 -7.08 13.27 -14.44
CA GLU A 30 -7.96 12.12 -14.22
C GLU A 30 -8.27 11.34 -15.51
N ARG A 31 -8.44 12.07 -16.62
CA ARG A 31 -8.61 11.46 -17.95
C ARG A 31 -7.42 10.59 -18.33
N ASP A 32 -6.20 11.10 -18.18
CA ASP A 32 -4.98 10.38 -18.56
C ASP A 32 -4.77 9.16 -17.65
N ARG A 33 -5.09 9.28 -16.35
CA ARG A 33 -5.08 8.14 -15.41
C ARG A 33 -6.02 7.03 -15.85
N LYS A 34 -7.28 7.33 -16.14
CA LYS A 34 -8.28 6.34 -16.60
C LYS A 34 -7.84 5.65 -17.89
N VAL A 35 -7.29 6.40 -18.85
CA VAL A 35 -6.78 5.84 -20.10
C VAL A 35 -5.65 4.84 -19.83
N VAL A 36 -4.69 5.18 -18.97
CA VAL A 36 -3.57 4.27 -18.64
C VAL A 36 -4.07 3.02 -17.91
N GLU A 37 -5.02 3.17 -16.99
CA GLU A 37 -5.64 2.04 -16.28
C GLU A 37 -6.35 1.10 -17.25
N GLU A 38 -7.17 1.62 -18.16
CA GLU A 38 -7.86 0.83 -19.19
C GLU A 38 -6.87 0.14 -20.14
N LEU A 39 -5.80 0.82 -20.54
CA LEU A 39 -4.76 0.23 -21.39
C LEU A 39 -4.05 -0.93 -20.69
N PHE A 40 -3.80 -0.82 -19.37
CA PHE A 40 -3.17 -1.88 -18.59
C PHE A 40 -4.09 -3.07 -18.37
N VAL A 41 -5.36 -2.82 -17.99
CA VAL A 41 -6.36 -3.88 -17.79
C VAL A 41 -6.61 -4.67 -19.08
N ASN A 42 -6.70 -3.97 -20.22
CA ASN A 42 -6.87 -4.58 -21.53
C ASN A 42 -5.57 -5.15 -22.14
N GLN A 43 -4.49 -5.21 -21.36
CA GLN A 43 -3.19 -5.78 -21.76
C GLN A 43 -2.59 -5.11 -23.01
N LYS A 44 -2.91 -3.85 -23.26
CA LYS A 44 -2.33 -3.05 -24.37
C LYS A 44 -0.96 -2.51 -24.01
N ILE A 45 -0.68 -2.36 -22.72
CA ILE A 45 0.63 -2.04 -22.17
C ILE A 45 1.07 -3.14 -21.21
N GLN A 46 2.35 -3.46 -21.20
CA GLN A 46 2.90 -4.57 -20.39
C GLN A 46 3.40 -4.10 -19.03
N VAL A 47 3.90 -2.86 -18.96
CA VAL A 47 4.51 -2.31 -17.75
C VAL A 47 3.74 -1.07 -17.33
N LEU A 48 3.40 -1.01 -16.04
CA LEU A 48 2.82 0.16 -15.41
C LEU A 48 3.69 0.57 -14.22
N ILE A 49 4.19 1.80 -14.25
CA ILE A 49 4.96 2.40 -13.16
C ILE A 49 4.02 3.30 -12.37
N ALA A 50 3.87 3.04 -11.07
CA ALA A 50 2.95 3.79 -10.24
C ALA A 50 3.54 4.23 -8.90
N THR A 51 3.01 5.32 -8.35
CA THR A 51 3.30 5.76 -6.97
C THR A 51 2.53 4.91 -5.95
N SER A 52 2.99 4.92 -4.69
CA SER A 52 2.40 4.14 -3.59
C SER A 52 0.89 4.32 -3.40
N THR A 53 0.36 5.50 -3.76
CA THR A 53 -1.08 5.81 -3.71
C THR A 53 -1.95 4.90 -4.58
N LEU A 54 -1.39 4.28 -5.63
CA LEU A 54 -2.12 3.32 -6.47
C LEU A 54 -2.57 2.10 -5.67
N ALA A 55 -1.79 1.69 -4.65
CA ALA A 55 -2.07 0.50 -3.86
C ALA A 55 -3.47 0.52 -3.24
N TRP A 56 -3.96 1.70 -2.85
CA TRP A 56 -5.27 1.90 -2.25
C TRP A 56 -6.35 2.35 -3.25
N GLY A 57 -5.95 3.05 -4.31
CA GLY A 57 -6.88 3.78 -5.17
C GLY A 57 -7.47 3.00 -6.34
N VAL A 58 -6.88 1.87 -6.75
CA VAL A 58 -7.32 1.17 -7.96
C VAL A 58 -7.28 -0.34 -7.79
N ASN A 59 -8.27 -1.02 -8.38
CA ASN A 59 -8.50 -2.46 -8.19
C ASN A 59 -8.29 -3.27 -9.47
N PHE A 60 -7.08 -3.22 -10.04
CA PHE A 60 -6.69 -4.15 -11.11
C PHE A 60 -5.52 -5.04 -10.64
N PRO A 61 -5.57 -6.36 -10.91
CA PRO A 61 -4.48 -7.26 -10.58
C PRO A 61 -3.39 -7.25 -11.66
N ALA A 62 -2.15 -7.43 -11.26
CA ALA A 62 -0.98 -7.57 -12.13
C ALA A 62 -0.34 -8.96 -11.92
N HIS A 63 0.25 -9.52 -12.97
CA HIS A 63 0.94 -10.81 -12.85
C HIS A 63 2.17 -10.71 -11.94
N LEU A 64 2.98 -9.67 -12.14
CA LEU A 64 4.15 -9.35 -11.35
C LEU A 64 4.05 -7.93 -10.80
N VAL A 65 4.35 -7.74 -9.53
CA VAL A 65 4.50 -6.44 -8.89
C VAL A 65 5.91 -6.30 -8.34
N VAL A 66 6.58 -5.21 -8.71
CA VAL A 66 7.93 -4.88 -8.23
C VAL A 66 7.84 -3.63 -7.37
N VAL A 67 8.23 -3.75 -6.10
CA VAL A 67 8.29 -2.61 -5.16
C VAL A 67 9.70 -2.02 -5.19
N LYS A 68 9.86 -0.93 -5.94
CA LYS A 68 11.13 -0.22 -6.07
C LYS A 68 11.34 0.76 -4.92
N GLY A 69 12.13 0.33 -3.94
CA GLY A 69 12.44 1.11 -2.73
C GLY A 69 11.35 0.99 -1.67
N THR A 70 11.75 0.87 -0.41
CA THR A 70 10.85 0.71 0.75
C THR A 70 10.85 1.92 1.66
N GLU A 71 11.31 3.06 1.17
CA GLU A 71 11.40 4.31 1.92
C GLU A 71 10.79 5.46 1.12
N PHE A 72 10.20 6.41 1.83
CA PHE A 72 9.75 7.68 1.28
C PHE A 72 10.28 8.84 2.10
N TYR A 73 10.35 10.01 1.49
CA TYR A 73 10.77 11.23 2.18
C TYR A 73 9.56 11.84 2.91
N ASP A 74 9.65 11.92 4.24
CA ASP A 74 8.65 12.62 5.05
C ASP A 74 9.06 14.09 5.22
N GLY A 75 8.25 15.00 4.66
CA GLY A 75 8.47 16.44 4.76
C GLY A 75 8.35 16.99 6.18
N LYS A 76 7.63 16.31 7.08
CA LYS A 76 7.46 16.75 8.48
C LYS A 76 8.74 16.50 9.28
N THR A 77 9.28 15.29 9.20
CA THR A 77 10.51 14.90 9.90
C THR A 77 11.79 15.23 9.12
N ARG A 78 11.67 15.62 7.85
CA ARG A 78 12.77 15.90 6.89
C ARG A 78 13.74 14.72 6.73
N ARG A 79 13.24 13.50 6.86
CA ARG A 79 14.04 12.26 6.79
C ARG A 79 13.37 11.26 5.85
N TYR A 80 14.17 10.31 5.36
CA TYR A 80 13.65 9.11 4.75
C TYR A 80 13.15 8.18 5.84
N VAL A 81 11.90 7.77 5.72
CA VAL A 81 11.23 6.84 6.63
C VAL A 81 10.77 5.63 5.83
N ASP A 82 10.75 4.47 6.47
CA ASP A 82 10.25 3.25 5.85
C ASP A 82 8.75 3.36 5.56
N PHE A 83 8.30 2.72 4.48
CA PHE A 83 6.87 2.59 4.22
C PHE A 83 6.19 1.79 5.35
N PRO A 84 4.97 2.19 5.75
CA PRO A 84 4.14 1.34 6.58
C PRO A 84 3.98 -0.02 5.92
N ILE A 85 4.09 -1.09 6.69
CA ILE A 85 3.99 -2.44 6.14
C ILE A 85 2.62 -2.72 5.51
N THR A 86 1.57 -2.06 6.00
CA THR A 86 0.24 -2.11 5.40
C THR A 86 0.26 -1.66 3.94
N ASP A 87 1.01 -0.61 3.62
CA ASP A 87 1.11 -0.11 2.24
C ASP A 87 1.88 -1.08 1.37
N VAL A 88 2.96 -1.66 1.89
CA VAL A 88 3.74 -2.69 1.20
C VAL A 88 2.88 -3.93 0.94
N LEU A 89 2.13 -4.39 1.93
CA LEU A 89 1.20 -5.52 1.81
C LEU A 89 0.09 -5.22 0.78
N GLN A 90 -0.43 -3.99 0.73
CA GLN A 90 -1.41 -3.60 -0.29
C GLN A 90 -0.82 -3.60 -1.70
N MET A 91 0.40 -3.07 -1.89
CA MET A 91 1.10 -3.12 -3.17
C MET A 91 1.28 -4.57 -3.62
N MET A 92 1.72 -5.42 -2.69
CA MET A 92 1.93 -6.84 -2.94
C MET A 92 0.64 -7.61 -3.21
N GLY A 93 -0.47 -7.25 -2.56
CA GLY A 93 -1.78 -7.85 -2.80
C GLY A 93 -2.31 -7.63 -4.22
N ARG A 94 -1.68 -6.75 -5.01
CA ARG A 94 -1.97 -6.59 -6.44
C ARG A 94 -1.29 -7.66 -7.31
N ALA A 95 -0.34 -8.42 -6.77
CA ALA A 95 0.33 -9.50 -7.47
C ALA A 95 -0.57 -10.75 -7.52
N GLY A 96 -0.69 -11.35 -8.70
CA GLY A 96 -1.50 -12.52 -8.98
C GLY A 96 -2.85 -12.14 -9.61
N ARG A 97 -3.25 -12.89 -10.65
CA ARG A 97 -4.55 -12.75 -11.33
C ARG A 97 -5.40 -14.01 -11.17
N PRO A 98 -6.09 -14.22 -10.02
CA PRO A 98 -6.83 -15.45 -9.76
C PRO A 98 -7.91 -15.80 -10.80
N GLN A 99 -8.45 -14.78 -11.49
CA GLN A 99 -9.51 -14.93 -12.48
C GLN A 99 -9.03 -15.05 -13.93
N PHE A 100 -7.74 -14.78 -14.21
CA PHE A 100 -7.18 -14.82 -15.58
C PHE A 100 -6.11 -15.91 -15.74
N ASP A 101 -5.48 -16.33 -14.65
CA ASP A 101 -4.53 -17.44 -14.63
C ASP A 101 -5.29 -18.76 -14.33
N ASP A 102 -5.87 -19.38 -15.36
CA ASP A 102 -6.64 -20.63 -15.24
C ASP A 102 -5.75 -21.86 -14.89
N GLN A 103 -6.00 -22.42 -13.70
CA GLN A 103 -6.24 -23.85 -13.38
C GLN A 103 -5.44 -25.00 -14.07
N GLY A 104 -4.22 -24.78 -14.57
CA GLY A 104 -3.43 -25.86 -15.21
C GLY A 104 -2.23 -26.40 -14.43
N ARG A 105 -1.83 -25.73 -13.34
CA ARG A 105 -0.63 -26.11 -12.55
C ARG A 105 -0.88 -26.00 -11.06
N HIS A 106 -1.96 -26.62 -10.59
CA HIS A 106 -2.13 -27.03 -9.19
C HIS A 106 -1.17 -28.17 -8.82
N ASN A 107 0.13 -28.00 -9.08
CA ASN A 107 1.12 -28.64 -8.25
C ASN A 107 1.35 -27.69 -7.09
N SER A 108 1.32 -28.21 -5.88
CA SER A 108 1.46 -27.58 -4.55
C SER A 108 2.74 -26.75 -4.31
N ASN A 109 3.38 -26.29 -5.39
CA ASN A 109 4.58 -25.47 -5.46
C ASN A 109 4.38 -24.23 -6.36
N PHE A 110 3.14 -23.83 -6.68
CA PHE A 110 2.86 -22.54 -7.32
C PHE A 110 3.24 -21.43 -6.34
N LYS A 111 4.54 -21.09 -6.36
CA LYS A 111 5.03 -19.81 -5.91
C LYS A 111 4.15 -18.79 -6.60
N PHE A 112 3.41 -18.01 -5.82
CA PHE A 112 3.24 -16.62 -6.19
C PHE A 112 4.63 -16.16 -6.58
N ASP A 113 4.91 -15.97 -7.87
CA ASP A 113 6.14 -15.32 -8.34
C ASP A 113 6.01 -13.82 -8.04
N LEU A 114 5.71 -13.54 -6.78
CA LEU A 114 6.07 -12.36 -6.07
C LEU A 114 7.59 -12.37 -6.00
N ILE A 115 8.22 -11.99 -7.10
CA ILE A 115 9.59 -11.50 -7.04
C ILE A 115 9.47 -10.16 -6.30
N LEU A 116 9.51 -10.25 -4.96
CA LEU A 116 10.16 -9.22 -4.15
C LEU A 116 11.65 -9.23 -4.52
N ASP A 117 11.94 -8.86 -5.76
CA ASP A 117 13.04 -7.94 -6.00
C ASP A 117 12.55 -6.64 -5.37
N VAL A 118 12.73 -6.59 -4.06
CA VAL A 118 13.26 -5.39 -3.45
C VAL A 118 14.58 -5.19 -4.20
N LEU A 119 14.48 -4.54 -5.38
CA LEU A 119 15.60 -4.13 -6.19
C LEU A 119 16.26 -3.05 -5.34
N GLN A 120 17.05 -3.51 -4.36
CA GLN A 120 17.84 -2.73 -3.42
C GLN A 120 18.99 -2.13 -4.22
N MET A 121 18.66 -1.21 -5.13
CA MET A 121 19.68 -0.31 -5.62
C MET A 121 19.95 0.70 -4.51
N MET A 122 21.14 0.52 -3.93
CA MET A 122 21.89 1.43 -3.07
C MET A 122 21.67 1.30 -1.54
N GLY A 123 22.77 1.12 -0.80
CA GLY A 123 22.89 1.41 0.63
C GLY A 123 23.22 0.22 1.52
N ARG A 124 24.44 0.22 2.09
CA ARG A 124 25.06 -0.77 2.99
C ARG A 124 24.30 -1.08 4.31
N SER A 125 23.10 -0.55 4.55
CA SER A 125 22.38 -0.59 5.85
C SER A 125 20.99 -1.27 5.82
N ARG A 126 20.68 -2.12 4.82
CA ARG A 126 19.30 -2.58 4.50
C ARG A 126 19.05 -4.11 4.51
N GLN A 127 19.92 -4.92 5.13
CA GLN A 127 19.71 -6.37 5.28
C GLN A 127 18.58 -6.72 6.28
N THR A 128 18.35 -5.88 7.29
CA THR A 128 17.34 -6.06 8.34
C THR A 128 15.91 -5.90 7.82
N SER A 129 15.65 -4.89 6.98
CA SER A 129 14.30 -4.62 6.45
C SER A 129 13.80 -5.73 5.52
N LYS A 130 14.67 -6.38 4.74
CA LYS A 130 14.28 -7.52 3.89
C LYS A 130 13.78 -8.70 4.71
N HIS A 131 14.44 -9.01 5.83
CA HIS A 131 13.99 -10.06 6.74
C HIS A 131 12.68 -9.67 7.44
N PHE A 132 12.55 -8.41 7.84
CA PHE A 132 11.33 -7.85 8.43
C PHE A 132 10.13 -8.04 7.49
N TYR A 133 10.20 -7.51 6.26
CA TYR A 133 9.09 -7.65 5.30
C TYR A 133 8.83 -9.11 4.94
N LYS A 134 9.89 -9.91 4.69
CA LYS A 134 9.74 -11.33 4.36
C LYS A 134 9.01 -12.10 5.46
N ARG A 135 9.29 -11.83 6.74
CA ARG A 135 8.62 -12.50 7.87
C ARG A 135 7.10 -12.29 7.80
N PHE A 136 6.65 -11.06 7.58
CA PHE A 136 5.23 -10.73 7.53
C PHE A 136 4.49 -11.15 6.25
N LEU A 137 5.18 -11.78 5.29
CA LEU A 137 4.52 -12.45 4.16
C LEU A 137 4.02 -13.83 4.54
N TYR A 138 4.71 -14.47 5.48
CA TYR A 138 4.42 -15.83 5.92
C TYR A 138 3.76 -15.84 7.30
N GLU A 139 3.97 -14.80 8.10
CA GLU A 139 3.37 -14.61 9.42
C GLU A 139 2.38 -13.44 9.41
N PRO A 140 1.24 -13.56 10.10
CA PRO A 140 0.29 -12.46 10.21
C PRO A 140 0.92 -11.26 10.93
N PHE A 141 0.61 -10.05 10.46
CA PHE A 141 1.11 -8.82 11.06
C PHE A 141 0.44 -8.56 12.42
N PRO A 142 1.20 -8.37 13.52
CA PRO A 142 0.63 -8.05 14.83
C PRO A 142 0.13 -6.60 14.82
N VAL A 143 -1.18 -6.44 14.80
CA VAL A 143 -1.82 -5.12 14.87
C VAL A 143 -1.88 -4.67 16.33
N GLU A 144 -1.25 -3.54 16.64
CA GLU A 144 -1.30 -2.89 17.95
C GLU A 144 -2.13 -1.60 17.90
N SER A 145 -2.64 -1.18 19.06
CA SER A 145 -3.40 0.07 19.16
C SER A 145 -2.46 1.26 19.34
N ASN A 146 -2.61 2.30 18.51
CA ASN A 146 -1.94 3.58 18.71
C ASN A 146 -2.85 4.63 19.39
N LEU A 147 -3.91 4.19 20.09
CA LEU A 147 -4.89 5.09 20.71
C LEU A 147 -4.24 6.03 21.73
N LEU A 148 -3.18 5.60 22.42
CA LEU A 148 -2.57 6.38 23.51
C LEU A 148 -2.07 7.76 23.05
N GLU A 149 -1.53 7.87 21.82
CA GLU A 149 -1.00 9.12 21.27
C GLU A 149 -2.10 10.14 20.95
N VAL A 150 -3.31 9.66 20.61
CA VAL A 150 -4.45 10.46 20.17
C VAL A 150 -5.60 10.47 21.19
N LEU A 151 -5.41 9.82 22.35
CA LEU A 151 -6.42 9.66 23.39
C LEU A 151 -7.03 10.98 23.86
N PRO A 152 -6.26 12.09 24.06
CA PRO A 152 -6.85 13.36 24.46
C PRO A 152 -7.92 13.88 23.51
N ASP A 153 -7.73 13.68 22.20
CA ASP A 153 -8.68 14.14 21.18
C ASP A 153 -9.98 13.31 21.22
N HIS A 154 -9.86 11.99 21.37
CA HIS A 154 -11.01 11.10 21.52
C HIS A 154 -11.80 11.37 22.80
N LEU A 155 -11.12 11.53 23.94
CA LEU A 155 -11.78 11.84 25.21
C LEU A 155 -12.49 13.19 25.14
N ASN A 156 -11.85 14.21 24.54
CA ASN A 156 -12.48 15.50 24.36
C ASN A 156 -13.75 15.42 23.50
N ALA A 157 -13.73 14.63 22.42
CA ALA A 157 -14.90 14.41 21.59
C ALA A 157 -16.07 13.77 22.37
N GLU A 158 -15.79 12.75 23.19
CA GLU A 158 -16.81 12.06 23.98
C GLU A 158 -17.33 12.88 25.18
N ILE A 159 -16.50 13.77 25.75
CA ILE A 159 -16.94 14.73 26.76
C ILE A 159 -17.91 15.74 26.12
N VAL A 160 -17.58 16.26 24.93
CA VAL A 160 -18.45 17.20 24.20
C VAL A 160 -19.75 16.52 23.73
N ALA A 161 -19.69 15.25 23.36
CA ALA A 161 -20.87 14.44 23.01
C ALA A 161 -21.77 14.15 24.23
N GLY A 162 -21.26 14.33 25.45
CA GLY A 162 -21.97 14.02 26.69
C GLY A 162 -21.93 12.54 27.10
N THR A 163 -21.17 11.71 26.38
CA THR A 163 -20.96 10.30 26.73
C THR A 163 -20.11 10.15 27.99
N ILE A 164 -19.09 10.99 28.14
CA ILE A 164 -18.19 10.99 29.30
C ILE A 164 -18.47 12.22 30.15
N THR A 165 -19.03 12.01 31.34
CA THR A 165 -19.32 13.08 32.31
C THR A 165 -18.45 12.97 33.56
N SER A 166 -17.93 11.77 33.83
CA SER A 166 -17.12 11.46 34.99
C SER A 166 -15.82 10.75 34.61
N LYS A 167 -14.86 10.70 35.55
CA LYS A 167 -13.64 9.90 35.38
C LYS A 167 -13.93 8.41 35.27
N GLN A 168 -15.00 7.93 35.90
CA GLN A 168 -15.39 6.52 35.80
C GLN A 168 -15.88 6.21 34.38
N ASP A 169 -16.70 7.09 33.80
CA ASP A 169 -17.19 6.95 32.43
C ASP A 169 -16.03 6.92 31.42
N ALA A 170 -14.98 7.71 31.67
CA ALA A 170 -13.77 7.69 30.85
C ALA A 170 -13.01 6.36 30.95
N MET A 171 -12.90 5.78 32.15
CA MET A 171 -12.31 4.46 32.34
C MET A 171 -13.13 3.39 31.64
N ASP A 172 -14.46 3.43 31.81
CA ASP A 172 -15.39 2.50 31.18
C ASP A 172 -15.28 2.60 29.66
N TYR A 173 -15.26 3.80 29.09
CA TYR A 173 -15.03 4.03 27.66
C TYR A 173 -13.74 3.37 27.16
N ILE A 174 -12.62 3.56 27.88
CA ILE A 174 -11.34 2.95 27.50
C ILE A 174 -11.43 1.42 27.50
N THR A 175 -12.20 0.80 28.40
CA THR A 175 -12.36 -0.67 28.43
C THR A 175 -12.97 -1.25 27.16
N TRP A 176 -13.78 -0.48 26.42
CA TRP A 176 -14.39 -0.90 25.16
C TRP A 176 -13.42 -0.85 23.96
N THR A 177 -12.26 -0.21 24.13
CA THR A 177 -11.33 0.02 23.02
C THR A 177 -10.44 -1.19 22.73
N TYR A 178 -9.92 -1.24 21.50
CA TYR A 178 -8.88 -2.21 21.13
C TYR A 178 -7.61 -2.04 21.98
N PHE A 179 -7.31 -0.82 22.43
CA PHE A 179 -6.18 -0.53 23.32
C PHE A 179 -6.25 -1.34 24.60
N PHE A 180 -7.40 -1.35 25.30
CA PHE A 180 -7.55 -2.10 26.54
C PHE A 180 -7.36 -3.61 26.33
N ARG A 181 -7.94 -4.17 25.25
CA ARG A 181 -7.75 -5.59 24.91
C ARG A 181 -6.28 -5.94 24.63
N ARG A 182 -5.54 -5.04 23.97
CA ARG A 182 -4.11 -5.25 23.69
C ARG A 182 -3.22 -5.05 24.90
N LEU A 183 -3.55 -4.12 25.79
CA LEU A 183 -2.80 -3.89 27.02
C LEU A 183 -2.78 -5.13 27.92
N VAL A 184 -3.87 -5.91 27.96
CA VAL A 184 -3.92 -7.18 28.71
C VAL A 184 -3.04 -8.27 28.07
N MET A 185 -2.91 -8.27 26.75
CA MET A 185 -2.17 -9.30 26.00
C MET A 185 -0.68 -8.96 25.82
N ASN A 186 -0.34 -7.68 25.76
CA ASN A 186 1.01 -7.16 25.55
C ASN A 186 1.17 -5.83 26.33
N PRO A 187 1.44 -5.89 27.66
CA PRO A 187 1.48 -4.71 28.53
C PRO A 187 2.77 -3.88 28.45
N ARG A 188 3.69 -4.24 27.54
CA ARG A 188 5.01 -3.60 27.42
C ARG A 188 4.97 -2.29 26.66
#